data_AF-A0A1C6BT58-F1
#
_entry.id   AF-A0A1C6BT58-F1
#
_cell.length_a   1.000
_cell.length_b   1.000
_cell.length_c   1.000
_cell.angle_alpha   90.00
_cell.angle_beta   90.00
_cell.angle_gamma   90.00
#
_symmetry.space_group_name_H-M   'P 1'
#
loop_
_entity.id
_entity.type
_entity.pdbx_description
1 polymer ?
#
loop_
_entity_poly.entity_id
_entity_poly.type
_entity_poly.pdbx_seq_one_letter_code
_entity_poly.pdbx_strand_id
1 'polypeptide(L)'
;MSRYLKFIWAGIFLCPKPLYWVMMGLVAVIFVMGIIANKMVDNPYGDAEQQYKITVGYIIKNGKSVPYKIFYTDEQTNKRTEIPSKNVTIQHISDSIYEIYVRIKRQDGDGYDYAIAKLKKISDTEYKTIKVEVGREVI
;
A
#
# COMPACT_ATOMS: atom_id res chain seq x y z
N MET A 1 -7.28 -20.61 -49.78
CA MET A 1 -7.73 -21.16 -48.48
C MET A 1 -6.88 -22.37 -48.12
N SER A 2 -5.98 -22.23 -47.14
CA SER A 2 -4.93 -23.22 -46.79
C SER A 2 -5.53 -24.57 -46.35
N ARG A 3 -4.89 -25.69 -46.75
CA ARG A 3 -5.35 -27.08 -46.54
C ARG A 3 -5.67 -27.43 -45.06
N TYR A 4 -5.14 -26.67 -44.11
CA TYR A 4 -5.41 -26.83 -42.67
C TYR A 4 -6.82 -26.36 -42.25
N LEU A 5 -7.47 -25.46 -43.01
CA LEU A 5 -8.80 -24.96 -42.67
C LEU A 5 -9.91 -26.02 -42.86
N LYS A 6 -9.67 -27.00 -43.74
CA LYS A 6 -10.63 -28.09 -44.01
C LYS A 6 -10.69 -29.12 -42.86
N PHE A 7 -9.61 -29.28 -42.11
CA PHE A 7 -9.55 -30.22 -40.98
C PHE A 7 -10.26 -29.68 -39.73
N ILE A 8 -10.29 -28.36 -39.54
CA ILE A 8 -11.02 -27.72 -38.44
C ILE A 8 -12.53 -27.96 -38.57
N TRP A 9 -13.06 -27.87 -39.79
CA TRP A 9 -14.48 -28.12 -40.07
C TRP A 9 -14.87 -29.60 -39.92
N ALA A 10 -14.00 -30.54 -40.26
CA ALA A 10 -14.25 -31.97 -40.10
C ALA A 10 -14.19 -32.42 -38.62
N GLY A 11 -13.34 -31.79 -37.80
CA GLY A 11 -13.24 -32.09 -36.36
C GLY A 11 -14.47 -31.66 -35.56
N ILE A 12 -15.17 -30.60 -35.99
CA ILE A 12 -16.40 -30.09 -35.34
C ILE A 12 -17.58 -31.07 -35.52
N PHE A 13 -17.60 -31.87 -36.60
CA PHE A 13 -18.67 -32.83 -36.87
C PHE A 13 -18.43 -34.24 -36.29
N LEU A 14 -17.18 -34.63 -36.07
CA LEU A 14 -16.81 -35.97 -35.59
C LEU A 14 -16.68 -36.08 -34.07
N CYS A 15 -16.67 -34.96 -33.35
CA CYS A 15 -16.77 -34.99 -31.90
C CYS A 15 -18.23 -35.28 -31.52
N PRO A 16 -18.55 -36.35 -30.76
CA PRO A 16 -19.93 -36.60 -30.37
C PRO A 16 -20.44 -35.34 -29.66
N LYS A 17 -21.60 -34.82 -30.07
CA LYS A 17 -22.23 -33.59 -29.52
C LYS A 17 -21.92 -33.33 -28.03
N PRO A 18 -22.02 -34.31 -27.10
CA PRO A 18 -21.64 -34.09 -25.70
C PRO A 18 -20.18 -33.66 -25.47
N LEU A 19 -19.19 -34.22 -26.18
CA LEU A 19 -17.77 -33.88 -26.00
C LEU A 19 -17.46 -32.44 -26.44
N TYR A 20 -18.11 -31.95 -27.50
CA TYR A 20 -17.98 -30.56 -27.93
C TYR A 20 -18.48 -29.59 -26.86
N TRP A 21 -19.63 -29.87 -26.26
CA TRP A 21 -20.17 -29.07 -25.15
C TRP A 21 -19.27 -29.13 -23.90
N VAL A 22 -18.64 -30.28 -23.62
CA VAL A 22 -17.67 -30.43 -22.53
C VAL A 22 -16.42 -29.58 -22.80
N MET A 23 -15.86 -29.60 -24.00
CA MET A 23 -14.70 -28.77 -24.35
C MET A 23 -15.02 -27.27 -24.27
N MET A 24 -16.18 -26.85 -24.80
CA MET A 24 -16.62 -25.46 -24.72
C MET A 24 -16.83 -24.99 -23.27
N GLY A 25 -17.42 -25.85 -22.42
CA GLY A 25 -17.56 -25.59 -20.99
C GLY A 25 -16.21 -25.44 -20.29
N LEU A 26 -15.24 -26.29 -20.62
CA LEU A 26 -13.91 -26.25 -20.02
C LEU A 26 -13.13 -24.99 -20.42
N VAL A 27 -13.24 -24.55 -21.67
CA VAL A 27 -12.66 -23.28 -22.14
C VAL A 27 -13.30 -22.08 -21.45
N ALA A 28 -14.63 -22.08 -21.27
CA ALA A 28 -15.32 -21.02 -20.55
C ALA A 28 -14.89 -20.96 -19.07
N VAL A 29 -14.73 -22.11 -18.41
CA VAL A 29 -14.24 -22.17 -17.02
C VAL A 29 -12.81 -21.65 -16.91
N ILE A 30 -11.89 -22.04 -17.81
CA ILE A 30 -10.52 -21.52 -17.82
C ILE A 30 -10.53 -20.00 -18.08
N PHE A 31 -11.38 -19.51 -18.98
CA PHE A 31 -11.47 -18.09 -19.28
C PHE A 31 -12.02 -17.30 -18.09
N VAL A 32 -13.04 -17.80 -17.39
CA VAL A 32 -13.58 -17.20 -16.16
C VAL A 32 -12.54 -17.24 -15.04
N MET A 33 -11.85 -18.36 -14.85
CA MET A 33 -10.75 -18.48 -13.88
C MET A 33 -9.60 -17.54 -14.23
N GLY A 34 -9.28 -17.35 -15.51
CA GLY A 34 -8.29 -16.39 -15.99
C GLY A 34 -8.71 -14.94 -15.75
N ILE A 35 -9.99 -14.60 -15.92
CA ILE A 35 -10.53 -13.27 -15.56
C ILE A 35 -10.50 -13.05 -14.04
N ILE A 36 -10.85 -14.06 -13.25
CA ILE A 36 -10.79 -13.98 -11.77
C ILE A 36 -9.34 -13.87 -11.31
N ALA A 37 -8.43 -14.67 -11.88
CA ALA A 37 -7.00 -14.60 -11.59
C ALA A 37 -6.41 -13.25 -12.01
N ASN A 38 -6.76 -12.73 -13.20
CA ASN A 38 -6.35 -11.38 -13.60
C ASN A 38 -6.98 -10.31 -12.70
N LYS A 39 -8.21 -10.45 -12.20
CA LYS A 39 -8.75 -9.55 -11.17
C LYS A 39 -8.04 -9.66 -9.82
N MET A 40 -7.43 -10.80 -9.50
CA MET A 40 -6.61 -10.98 -8.29
C MET A 40 -5.17 -10.52 -8.48
N VAL A 41 -4.65 -10.55 -9.71
CA VAL A 41 -3.26 -10.18 -10.07
C VAL A 41 -3.16 -8.69 -10.43
N ASP A 42 -4.16 -8.16 -11.13
CA ASP A 42 -4.29 -6.73 -11.40
C ASP A 42 -4.90 -6.07 -10.17
N ASN A 43 -3.98 -5.67 -9.30
CA ASN A 43 -4.06 -4.58 -8.34
C ASN A 43 -4.22 -4.97 -6.86
N PRO A 44 -3.18 -5.52 -6.21
CA PRO A 44 -3.04 -5.37 -4.76
C PRO A 44 -2.81 -3.90 -4.34
N TYR A 45 -2.55 -3.02 -5.31
CA TYR A 45 -2.24 -1.61 -5.12
C TYR A 45 -3.44 -0.66 -5.34
N GLY A 46 -4.65 -1.21 -5.55
CA GLY A 46 -5.82 -0.42 -5.95
C GLY A 46 -6.39 0.49 -4.88
N ASP A 47 -6.15 0.18 -3.60
CA ASP A 47 -6.70 0.91 -2.46
C ASP A 47 -5.68 1.07 -1.31
N ALA A 48 -4.38 0.86 -1.55
CA ALA A 48 -3.36 1.06 -0.52
C ALA A 48 -2.99 2.54 -0.32
N GLU A 49 -3.92 3.47 -0.59
CA GLU A 49 -3.92 4.75 0.13
C GLU A 49 -4.49 4.48 1.53
N GLN A 50 -3.72 3.79 2.37
CA GLN A 50 -4.06 3.71 3.79
C GLN A 50 -3.99 5.14 4.34
N GLN A 51 -5.16 5.74 4.52
CA GLN A 51 -5.28 7.05 5.13
C GLN A 51 -4.95 6.90 6.61
N TYR A 52 -3.83 7.49 7.00
CA TYR A 52 -3.32 7.45 8.36
C TYR A 52 -3.43 8.81 9.02
N LYS A 53 -4.02 8.83 10.22
CA LYS A 53 -3.85 9.95 11.13
C LYS A 53 -2.68 9.67 12.07
N ILE A 54 -1.53 10.27 11.80
CA ILE A 54 -0.31 10.09 12.60
C ILE A 54 -0.26 11.14 13.72
N THR A 55 -0.15 10.67 14.95
CA THR A 55 0.10 11.52 16.13
C THR A 55 1.49 11.22 16.68
N VAL A 56 2.38 12.22 16.63
CA VAL A 56 3.72 12.12 17.19
C VAL A 56 3.80 12.96 18.45
N GLY A 57 3.97 12.31 19.59
CA GLY A 57 4.45 12.97 20.80
C GLY A 57 5.98 12.92 20.89
N TYR A 58 6.57 13.89 21.57
CA TYR A 58 7.99 13.87 21.92
C TYR A 58 8.24 14.59 23.23
N ILE A 59 9.38 14.27 23.84
CA ILE A 59 9.87 14.89 25.06
C ILE A 59 11.27 15.43 24.81
N ILE A 60 11.57 16.58 25.37
CA ILE A 60 12.93 17.12 25.33
C ILE A 60 13.65 16.63 26.59
N LYS A 61 14.66 15.78 26.40
CA LYS A 61 15.55 15.33 27.48
C LYS A 61 16.97 15.81 27.17
N ASN A 62 17.56 16.58 28.07
CA ASN A 62 18.93 17.10 27.94
C ASN A 62 19.19 17.83 26.60
N GLY A 63 18.24 18.65 26.15
CA GLY A 63 18.33 19.38 24.88
C GLY A 63 18.14 18.51 23.62
N LYS A 64 17.91 17.20 23.76
CA LYS A 64 17.60 16.29 22.65
C LYS A 64 16.11 15.97 22.63
N SER A 65 15.50 16.08 21.47
CA SER A 65 14.11 15.65 21.25
C SER A 65 14.05 14.14 21.10
N VAL A 66 13.34 13.48 22.01
CA VAL A 66 13.15 12.02 22.01
C VAL A 66 11.68 11.70 21.74
N PRO A 67 11.37 10.82 20.77
CA PRO A 67 10.00 10.41 20.50
C PRO A 67 9.32 9.78 21.74
N TYR A 68 8.05 10.10 21.95
CA TYR A 68 7.25 9.63 23.07
C TYR A 68 5.79 9.44 22.66
N LYS A 69 5.24 8.22 22.83
CA LYS A 69 3.82 7.91 22.56
C LYS A 69 3.40 8.27 21.11
N ILE A 70 3.93 7.53 20.14
CA ILE A 70 3.61 7.71 18.72
C ILE A 70 2.52 6.71 18.30
N PHE A 71 1.50 7.18 17.60
CA PHE A 71 0.46 6.32 17.07
C PHE A 71 0.09 6.72 15.65
N TYR A 72 -0.36 5.74 14.87
CA TYR A 72 -1.22 6.01 13.73
C TYR A 72 -2.61 5.46 14.02
N THR A 73 -3.62 6.15 13.51
CA THR A 73 -4.98 5.64 13.39
C THR A 73 -5.24 5.37 11.92
N ASP A 74 -5.62 4.14 11.62
CA ASP A 74 -6.16 3.77 10.32
C ASP A 74 -7.57 4.35 10.20
N GLU A 75 -7.82 5.21 9.20
CA GLU A 75 -9.10 5.91 9.08
C GLU A 75 -10.27 5.00 8.66
N GLN A 76 -9.98 3.89 7.98
CA GLN A 76 -11.01 2.93 7.57
C GLN A 76 -11.48 2.08 8.75
N THR A 77 -10.55 1.64 9.59
CA THR A 77 -10.86 0.73 10.72
C THR A 77 -10.97 1.44 12.06
N ASN A 78 -10.62 2.73 12.14
CA ASN A 78 -10.45 3.51 13.37
C ASN A 78 -9.53 2.85 14.41
N LYS A 79 -8.72 1.87 13.98
CA LYS A 79 -7.82 1.15 14.86
C LYS A 79 -6.58 1.99 15.11
N ARG A 80 -6.30 2.25 16.39
CA ARG A 80 -5.08 2.93 16.83
C ARG A 80 -3.97 1.91 17.07
N THR A 81 -2.81 2.15 16.45
CA THR A 81 -1.63 1.28 16.58
C THR A 81 -0.43 2.11 17.01
N GLU A 82 0.34 1.60 17.97
CA GLU A 82 1.57 2.25 18.43
C GLU A 82 2.72 2.04 17.43
N ILE A 83 3.41 3.13 17.09
CA ILE A 83 4.60 3.07 16.25
C ILE A 83 5.83 2.90 17.15
N PRO A 84 6.67 1.88 16.91
CA PRO A 84 7.91 1.71 17.65
C PRO A 84 8.80 2.96 17.52
N SER A 85 9.38 3.44 18.62
CA SER A 85 10.23 4.64 18.61
C SER A 85 11.42 4.55 17.64
N LYS A 86 11.91 3.35 17.32
CA LYS A 86 12.96 3.10 16.30
C LYS A 86 12.56 3.49 14.87
N ASN A 87 11.27 3.71 14.63
CA ASN A 87 10.70 4.10 13.34
C ASN A 87 10.36 5.59 13.29
N VAL A 88 10.77 6.35 14.32
CA VAL A 88 10.57 7.78 14.37
C VAL A 88 11.90 8.45 14.67
N THR A 89 12.25 9.45 13.88
CA THR A 89 13.42 10.28 14.12
C THR A 89 12.97 11.72 14.20
N ILE A 90 13.48 12.45 15.20
CA ILE A 90 13.23 13.87 15.37
C ILE A 90 14.57 14.56 15.36
N GLN A 91 14.78 15.42 14.37
CA GLN A 91 16.03 16.14 14.18
C GLN A 91 15.78 17.64 14.29
N HIS A 92 16.68 18.33 14.97
CA HIS A 92 16.75 19.78 14.94
C HIS A 92 17.61 20.20 13.75
N ILE A 93 17.04 20.97 12.82
CA ILE A 93 17.73 21.38 11.58
C ILE A 93 18.40 22.75 11.74
N SER A 94 17.68 23.74 12.27
CA SER A 94 18.14 25.13 12.37
C SER A 94 17.29 25.89 13.38
N ASP A 95 17.64 27.15 13.73
CA ASP A 95 16.99 27.99 14.75
C ASP A 95 15.46 27.88 14.76
N SER A 96 14.94 26.95 15.56
CA SER A 96 13.51 26.66 15.73
C SER A 96 12.85 25.78 14.66
N ILE A 97 13.57 25.18 13.72
CA ILE A 97 13.01 24.21 12.77
C ILE A 97 13.38 22.78 13.18
N TYR A 98 12.35 21.97 13.38
CA TYR A 98 12.43 20.55 13.66
C TYR A 98 11.89 19.76 12.47
N GLU A 99 12.52 18.64 12.18
CA GLU A 99 12.04 17.68 11.21
C GLU A 99 11.73 16.37 11.92
N ILE A 100 10.52 15.85 11.66
CA ILE A 100 10.02 14.60 12.21
C ILE A 100 9.86 13.64 11.04
N TYR A 101 10.66 12.58 11.05
CA TYR A 101 10.51 11.45 10.15
C TYR A 101 9.76 10.33 10.87
N VAL A 102 8.70 9.81 10.25
CA VAL A 102 7.95 8.65 10.71
C VAL A 102 7.88 7.64 9.58
N ARG A 103 8.20 6.39 9.85
CA ARG A 103 7.97 5.27 8.93
C ARG A 103 6.98 4.25 9.49
N ILE A 104 6.06 3.80 8.66
CA ILE A 104 5.04 2.79 8.98
C ILE A 104 5.26 1.61 8.05
N LYS A 105 5.36 0.41 8.63
CA LYS A 105 5.50 -0.80 7.82
C LYS A 105 4.16 -1.07 7.14
N ARG A 106 4.16 -1.27 5.83
CA ARG A 106 2.96 -1.60 5.07
C ARG A 106 2.45 -2.98 5.45
N GLN A 107 1.12 -3.16 5.38
CA GLN A 107 0.49 -4.45 5.72
C GLN A 107 0.82 -5.56 4.73
N ASP A 108 1.01 -5.21 3.45
CA ASP A 108 1.45 -6.13 2.38
C ASP A 108 2.88 -6.64 2.56
N GLY A 109 3.69 -5.97 3.39
CA GLY A 109 5.08 -6.35 3.65
C GLY A 109 6.11 -5.78 2.67
N ASP A 110 5.67 -5.07 1.61
CA ASP A 110 6.51 -4.56 0.50
C ASP A 110 7.14 -3.19 0.80
N GLY A 111 7.58 -2.99 2.05
CA GLY A 111 8.32 -1.80 2.46
C GLY A 111 7.60 -0.89 3.46
N TYR A 112 7.85 0.41 3.36
CA TYR A 112 7.41 1.41 4.33
C TYR A 112 6.70 2.59 3.66
N ASP A 113 5.61 3.04 4.26
CA ASP A 113 5.10 4.39 4.04
C ASP A 113 5.83 5.34 5.00
N TYR A 114 6.20 6.52 4.54
CA TYR A 114 6.85 7.52 5.39
C TYR A 114 6.18 8.88 5.31
N ALA A 115 6.31 9.62 6.39
CA ALA A 115 5.92 11.02 6.49
C ALA A 115 7.07 11.83 7.10
N ILE A 116 7.35 12.97 6.48
CA ILE A 116 8.31 13.98 6.96
C ILE A 116 7.51 15.23 7.30
N ALA A 117 7.52 15.64 8.56
CA ALA A 117 6.90 16.89 9.00
C ALA A 117 7.98 17.89 9.43
N LYS A 118 7.97 19.07 8.82
CA LYS A 118 8.78 20.22 9.24
C LYS A 118 7.95 21.11 10.15
N LEU A 119 8.40 21.27 11.39
CA LEU A 119 7.76 22.09 12.41
C LEU A 119 8.61 23.31 12.74
N LYS A 120 8.01 24.49 12.80
CA LYS A 120 8.61 25.68 13.37
C LYS A 120 8.17 25.83 14.82
N LYS A 121 9.11 25.88 15.76
CA LYS A 121 8.84 26.28 17.14
C LYS A 121 8.48 27.77 17.15
N ILE A 122 7.30 28.07 17.70
CA ILE A 122 6.82 29.44 17.91
C ILE A 122 7.07 29.85 19.36
N SER A 123 6.84 28.94 20.30
CA SER A 123 7.09 29.09 21.72
C SER A 123 7.47 27.74 22.35
N ASP A 124 7.69 27.69 23.66
CA ASP A 124 7.98 26.42 24.36
C ASP A 124 6.82 25.42 24.31
N THR A 125 5.60 25.89 24.11
CA THR A 125 4.38 25.07 24.09
C THR A 125 3.75 24.97 22.71
N GLU A 126 4.17 25.81 21.75
CA GLU A 126 3.52 25.93 20.45
C GLU A 126 4.51 25.70 19.30
N TYR A 127 4.10 24.79 18.40
CA TYR A 127 4.80 24.47 17.18
C TYR A 127 3.81 24.59 16.02
N LYS A 128 4.28 25.18 14.92
CA LYS A 128 3.52 25.31 13.69
C LYS A 128 4.07 24.38 12.63
N THR A 129 3.22 23.57 12.03
CA THR A 129 3.58 22.77 10.86
C THR A 129 3.83 23.69 9.67
N ILE A 130 5.03 23.60 9.09
CA ILE A 130 5.44 24.34 7.89
C ILE A 130 5.11 23.53 6.66
N LYS A 131 5.50 22.25 6.66
CA LYS A 131 5.36 21.35 5.51
C LYS A 131 5.21 19.92 6.00
N VAL A 132 4.36 19.17 5.32
CA VAL A 132 4.30 17.71 5.44
C VAL A 132 4.56 17.14 4.06
N GLU A 133 5.50 16.22 3.99
CA GLU A 133 5.80 15.41 2.81
C GLU A 133 5.50 13.96 3.15
N VAL A 134 4.95 13.24 2.19
CA VAL A 134 4.64 11.82 2.33
C VAL A 134 5.19 11.07 1.13
N GLY A 135 5.56 9.82 1.35
CA GLY A 135 6.08 8.99 0.28
C GLY A 135 6.12 7.52 0.65
N ARG A 136 6.59 6.72 -0.30
CA ARG A 136 6.76 5.27 -0.16
C ARG A 136 8.22 4.91 -0.34
N GLU A 137 8.69 4.02 0.52
CA GLU A 137 9.99 3.38 0.44
C GLU A 137 9.75 1.91 0.07
N VAL A 138 10.19 1.53 -1.13
CA VAL A 138 10.16 0.14 -1.61
C VAL A 138 11.52 -0.49 -1.29
N ILE A 139 11.52 -1.70 -0.72
CA ILE A 139 12.72 -2.46 -0.35
C ILE A 139 13.00 -3.53 -1.40
#